data_AF-A0AAD6K4J6-F1
#
_entry.id   AF-A0AAD6K4J6-F1
#
_cell.length_a   1.000
_cell.length_b   1.000
_cell.length_c   1.000
_cell.angle_alpha   90.00
_cell.angle_beta   90.00
_cell.angle_gamma   90.00
#
_symmetry.space_group_name_H-M   'P 1'
#
loop_
_entity.id
_entity.type
_entity.pdbx_description
1 polymer ?
#
loop_
_entity_poly.entity_id
_entity_poly.type
_entity_poly.pdbx_seq_one_letter_code
_entity_poly.pdbx_strand_id
1 'polypeptide(L)'
;MFIIDSARTRVHNCFFIHFATEGIQKGHETFISSCFLGQHVTIGGDPTEKNCTGIAIDLASNDNAITDVAIFSAATGVLLRGQANILTVIHCYNKATGFGGVGILVKPEGFLTRMDNCYLDWTTIVMEDPVQIHVTNGFFLGDANVVLKVQGKMSGVTIVDIMFKSDANSMNPIVQLDGDFADIDQVVIDNNNAIGMTVKSTVGKLTVPGNGTKWVANFSSISVFPDRINHFQYSFNFQGFPAAFPAHGVTSSSDNVVVVESDKLVNGVVLLPLINIIYQ
;
A
#
# COMPACT_ATOMS: atom_id res chain seq x y z
N MET A 1 -15.23 4.05 -31.39
CA MET A 1 -16.40 4.79 -30.86
C MET A 1 -15.90 5.59 -29.68
N PHE A 2 -16.09 6.91 -29.66
CA PHE A 2 -15.59 7.79 -28.59
C PHE A 2 -16.81 8.25 -27.80
N ILE A 3 -16.94 7.84 -26.54
CA ILE A 3 -18.04 8.25 -25.65
C ILE A 3 -17.44 9.22 -24.64
N ILE A 4 -17.97 10.46 -24.61
CA ILE A 4 -17.52 11.54 -23.71
C ILE A 4 -18.70 11.91 -22.80
N ASP A 5 -18.44 12.12 -21.51
CA ASP A 5 -19.41 12.64 -20.53
C ASP A 5 -20.74 11.87 -20.47
N SER A 6 -20.67 10.55 -20.68
CA SER A 6 -21.82 9.66 -20.55
C SER A 6 -22.01 9.18 -19.12
N ALA A 7 -23.26 9.16 -18.66
CA ALA A 7 -23.63 8.44 -17.44
C ALA A 7 -23.99 6.98 -17.77
N ARG A 8 -23.75 6.06 -16.83
CA ARG A 8 -24.25 4.67 -16.86
C ARG A 8 -23.79 3.88 -18.08
N THR A 9 -22.51 4.03 -18.41
CA THR A 9 -21.89 3.33 -19.53
C THR A 9 -21.38 1.96 -19.09
N ARG A 10 -21.63 0.95 -19.92
CA ARG A 10 -21.08 -0.40 -19.71
C ARG A 10 -20.13 -0.74 -20.85
N VAL A 11 -18.88 -1.05 -20.49
CA VAL A 11 -17.87 -1.58 -21.40
C VAL A 11 -17.60 -3.00 -20.95
N HIS A 12 -18.01 -3.99 -21.74
CA HIS A 12 -17.96 -5.38 -21.33
C HIS A 12 -17.38 -6.25 -22.43
N ASN A 13 -16.48 -7.18 -22.07
CA ASN A 13 -15.94 -8.19 -22.97
C ASN A 13 -15.32 -7.61 -24.25
N CYS A 14 -14.54 -6.54 -24.08
CA CYS A 14 -13.91 -5.79 -25.17
C CYS A 14 -12.39 -5.91 -25.12
N PHE A 15 -11.76 -5.85 -26.29
CA PHE A 15 -10.31 -5.83 -26.47
C PHE A 15 -9.89 -4.50 -27.12
N PHE A 16 -9.17 -3.66 -26.38
CA PHE A 16 -8.72 -2.33 -26.83
C PHE A 16 -7.23 -2.35 -27.15
N ILE A 17 -6.87 -1.95 -28.38
CA ILE A 17 -5.49 -1.86 -28.86
C ILE A 17 -5.21 -0.55 -29.58
N HIS A 18 -3.94 -0.14 -29.62
CA HIS A 18 -3.45 0.97 -30.44
C HIS A 18 -4.07 2.34 -30.11
N PHE A 19 -4.46 2.57 -28.85
CA PHE A 19 -4.81 3.92 -28.43
C PHE A 19 -3.58 4.83 -28.45
N ALA A 20 -3.74 6.08 -28.91
CA ALA A 20 -2.65 7.05 -28.93
C ALA A 20 -2.44 7.69 -27.55
N THR A 21 -3.54 7.96 -26.84
CA THR A 21 -3.57 8.66 -25.56
C THR A 21 -4.29 7.82 -24.51
N GLU A 22 -5.61 7.63 -24.65
CA GLU A 22 -6.43 6.87 -23.70
C GLU A 22 -7.18 5.70 -24.37
N GLY A 23 -7.26 4.56 -23.68
CA GLY A 23 -8.09 3.43 -24.12
C GLY A 23 -9.57 3.68 -23.84
N ILE A 24 -9.91 3.93 -22.57
CA ILE A 24 -11.22 4.35 -22.09
C ILE A 24 -11.05 5.64 -21.29
N GLN A 25 -11.90 6.63 -21.54
CA GLN A 25 -11.80 7.94 -20.91
C GLN A 25 -13.17 8.43 -20.42
N LYS A 26 -13.19 9.11 -19.27
CA LYS A 26 -14.35 9.82 -18.69
C LYS A 26 -15.56 8.90 -18.42
N GLY A 27 -16.67 9.52 -18.00
CA GLY A 27 -17.96 8.88 -17.75
C GLY A 27 -18.52 9.25 -16.38
N HIS A 28 -19.55 8.57 -15.89
CA HIS A 28 -20.08 8.66 -14.52
C HIS A 28 -20.91 7.40 -14.31
N GLU A 29 -20.77 6.70 -13.18
CA GLU A 29 -21.35 5.36 -13.02
C GLU A 29 -20.94 4.42 -14.17
N THR A 30 -19.66 4.45 -14.56
CA THR A 30 -19.12 3.63 -15.65
C THR A 30 -18.71 2.26 -15.12
N PHE A 31 -19.22 1.20 -15.74
CA PHE A 31 -18.85 -0.19 -15.42
C PHE A 31 -18.01 -0.79 -16.54
N ILE A 32 -16.77 -1.14 -16.25
CA ILE A 32 -15.82 -1.75 -17.18
C ILE A 32 -15.53 -3.16 -16.68
N SER A 33 -15.82 -4.18 -17.49
CA SER A 33 -15.59 -5.56 -17.06
C SER A 33 -15.18 -6.55 -18.14
N SER A 34 -14.37 -7.54 -17.74
CA SER A 34 -13.91 -8.63 -18.62
C SER A 34 -13.18 -8.09 -19.85
N CYS A 35 -12.34 -7.08 -19.68
CA CYS A 35 -11.68 -6.38 -20.79
C CYS A 35 -10.18 -6.60 -20.83
N PHE A 36 -9.62 -6.48 -22.03
CA PHE A 36 -8.19 -6.40 -22.28
C PHE A 36 -7.87 -5.02 -22.86
N LEU A 37 -6.89 -4.31 -22.31
CA LEU A 37 -6.48 -3.01 -22.80
C LEU A 37 -4.96 -2.93 -22.90
N GLY A 38 -4.45 -2.54 -24.07
CA GLY A 38 -3.06 -2.16 -24.18
C GLY A 38 -2.72 -1.29 -25.37
N GLN A 39 -1.70 -0.43 -25.22
CA GLN A 39 -1.31 0.49 -26.29
C GLN A 39 -0.73 -0.29 -27.48
N HIS A 40 0.02 -1.35 -27.18
CA HIS A 40 0.71 -2.20 -28.13
C HIS A 40 0.46 -3.66 -27.79
N VAL A 41 0.25 -4.51 -28.80
CA VAL A 41 0.13 -5.96 -28.61
C VAL A 41 1.51 -6.52 -28.33
N THR A 42 1.88 -6.62 -27.05
CA THR A 42 3.17 -7.17 -26.63
C THR A 42 2.97 -8.21 -25.52
N ILE A 43 4.04 -8.93 -25.23
CA ILE A 43 4.15 -9.83 -24.09
C ILE A 43 5.24 -9.29 -23.14
N GLY A 44 5.37 -9.89 -21.95
CA GLY A 44 6.39 -9.46 -20.98
C GLY A 44 7.81 -9.48 -21.55
N GLY A 45 8.61 -8.47 -21.19
CA GLY A 45 10.00 -8.32 -21.66
C GLY A 45 10.16 -7.70 -23.05
N ASP A 46 9.13 -7.05 -23.58
CA ASP A 46 9.22 -6.37 -24.87
C ASP A 46 10.24 -5.20 -24.82
N PRO A 47 11.24 -5.13 -25.71
CA PRO A 47 12.26 -4.07 -25.70
C PRO A 47 11.69 -2.64 -25.86
N THR A 48 10.48 -2.51 -26.38
CA THR A 48 9.79 -1.25 -26.64
C THR A 48 8.87 -0.82 -25.49
N GLU A 49 8.72 -1.63 -24.44
CA GLU A 49 7.85 -1.36 -23.28
C GLU A 49 8.09 0.04 -22.67
N LYS A 50 9.37 0.42 -22.55
CA LYS A 50 9.78 1.74 -22.03
C LYS A 50 9.22 2.93 -22.83
N ASN A 51 8.80 2.72 -24.08
CA ASN A 51 8.26 3.73 -24.97
C ASN A 51 6.73 3.87 -24.86
N CYS A 52 6.06 3.01 -24.09
CA CYS A 52 4.62 3.16 -23.86
C CYS A 52 4.36 4.50 -23.15
N THR A 53 3.31 5.19 -23.59
CA THR A 53 2.95 6.56 -23.18
C THR A 53 1.47 6.71 -22.84
N GLY A 54 0.61 5.82 -23.32
CA GLY A 54 -0.83 5.95 -23.14
C GLY A 54 -1.32 5.53 -21.75
N ILE A 55 -2.56 5.89 -21.46
CA ILE A 55 -3.31 5.52 -20.26
C ILE A 55 -4.40 4.53 -20.67
N ALA A 56 -4.46 3.34 -20.09
CA ALA A 56 -5.48 2.37 -20.53
C ALA A 56 -6.88 2.78 -20.10
N ILE A 57 -7.06 3.19 -18.83
CA ILE A 57 -8.34 3.65 -18.29
C ILE A 57 -8.11 4.96 -17.53
N ASP A 58 -8.82 6.02 -17.92
CA ASP A 58 -8.75 7.34 -17.29
C ASP A 58 -10.14 7.83 -16.91
N LEU A 59 -10.48 7.75 -15.61
CA LEU A 59 -11.79 8.11 -15.08
C LEU A 59 -11.70 9.37 -14.22
N ALA A 60 -12.08 10.50 -14.82
CA ALA A 60 -12.30 11.78 -14.13
C ALA A 60 -13.75 11.91 -13.65
N SER A 61 -14.21 10.93 -12.88
CA SER A 61 -15.58 10.87 -12.37
C SER A 61 -15.73 9.90 -11.20
N ASN A 62 -16.94 9.81 -10.67
CA ASN A 62 -17.28 9.05 -9.48
C ASN A 62 -18.17 7.84 -9.76
N ASP A 63 -18.25 6.96 -8.74
CA ASP A 63 -19.13 5.79 -8.68
C ASP A 63 -18.89 4.76 -9.79
N ASN A 64 -17.65 4.66 -10.27
CA ASN A 64 -17.28 3.70 -11.30
C ASN A 64 -16.87 2.35 -10.72
N ALA A 65 -17.07 1.30 -11.50
CA ALA A 65 -16.65 -0.06 -11.18
C ALA A 65 -15.79 -0.64 -12.30
N ILE A 66 -14.59 -1.10 -11.98
CA ILE A 66 -13.69 -1.80 -12.90
C ILE A 66 -13.47 -3.19 -12.34
N THR A 67 -13.80 -4.23 -13.10
CA THR A 67 -13.77 -5.61 -12.61
C THR A 67 -13.25 -6.58 -13.67
N ASP A 68 -12.36 -7.50 -13.31
CA ASP A 68 -11.83 -8.52 -14.22
C ASP A 68 -11.20 -7.91 -15.50
N VAL A 69 -10.26 -6.99 -15.33
CA VAL A 69 -9.61 -6.28 -16.45
C VAL A 69 -8.12 -6.54 -16.44
N ALA A 70 -7.58 -6.93 -17.60
CA ALA A 70 -6.15 -7.07 -17.82
C ALA A 70 -5.61 -5.90 -18.65
N ILE A 71 -4.55 -5.26 -18.15
CA ILE A 71 -3.94 -4.10 -18.77
C ILE A 71 -2.47 -4.35 -19.05
N PHE A 72 -2.07 -4.10 -20.30
CA PHE A 72 -0.71 -4.30 -20.79
C PHE A 72 -0.20 -3.11 -21.59
N SER A 73 1.11 -2.94 -21.62
CA SER A 73 1.79 -2.02 -22.56
C SER A 73 1.21 -0.59 -22.57
N ALA A 74 0.79 -0.09 -21.41
CA ALA A 74 0.36 1.29 -21.17
C ALA A 74 1.34 1.96 -20.19
N ALA A 75 1.57 3.27 -20.30
CA ALA A 75 2.35 3.99 -19.29
C ALA A 75 1.63 4.01 -17.94
N THR A 76 0.32 4.22 -17.95
CA THR A 76 -0.52 4.11 -16.76
C THR A 76 -1.65 3.12 -17.02
N GLY A 77 -1.83 2.16 -16.12
CA GLY A 77 -2.93 1.22 -16.24
C GLY A 77 -4.28 1.90 -15.99
N VAL A 78 -4.51 2.31 -14.74
CA VAL A 78 -5.73 3.02 -14.34
C VAL A 78 -5.37 4.36 -13.70
N LEU A 79 -6.00 5.44 -14.17
CA LEU A 79 -5.94 6.78 -13.58
C LEU A 79 -7.32 7.14 -13.03
N LEU A 80 -7.40 7.41 -11.72
CA LEU A 80 -8.63 7.83 -11.04
C LEU A 80 -8.52 9.28 -10.58
N ARG A 81 -9.48 10.10 -11.00
CA ARG A 81 -9.58 11.55 -10.70
C ARG A 81 -10.96 11.96 -10.19
N GLY A 82 -11.70 11.01 -9.62
CA GLY A 82 -12.98 11.25 -8.96
C GLY A 82 -13.26 10.16 -7.93
N GLN A 83 -14.23 10.42 -7.05
CA GLN A 83 -14.41 9.68 -5.80
C GLN A 83 -15.14 8.33 -5.94
N ALA A 84 -15.10 7.53 -4.87
CA ALA A 84 -16.00 6.39 -4.64
C ALA A 84 -15.93 5.24 -5.66
N ASN A 85 -14.79 5.07 -6.34
CA ASN A 85 -14.61 3.99 -7.29
C ASN A 85 -14.36 2.64 -6.61
N ILE A 86 -14.61 1.55 -7.34
CA ILE A 86 -14.21 0.20 -6.95
C ILE A 86 -13.47 -0.51 -8.07
N LEU A 87 -12.31 -1.06 -7.74
CA LEU A 87 -11.46 -1.85 -8.64
C LEU A 87 -11.36 -3.26 -8.05
N THR A 88 -11.76 -4.27 -8.81
CA THR A 88 -11.65 -5.67 -8.38
C THR A 88 -11.01 -6.53 -9.45
N VAL A 89 -10.08 -7.41 -9.08
CA VAL A 89 -9.47 -8.36 -10.05
C VAL A 89 -8.83 -7.64 -11.25
N ILE A 90 -8.16 -6.53 -10.99
CA ILE A 90 -7.40 -5.81 -12.01
C ILE A 90 -6.01 -6.41 -12.11
N HIS A 91 -5.61 -6.84 -13.31
CA HIS A 91 -4.26 -7.30 -13.58
C HIS A 91 -3.51 -6.23 -14.37
N CYS A 92 -2.61 -5.50 -13.70
CA CYS A 92 -1.72 -4.54 -14.35
C CYS A 92 -0.35 -5.18 -14.59
N TYR A 93 -0.07 -5.51 -15.84
CA TYR A 93 1.27 -5.84 -16.33
C TYR A 93 1.65 -4.88 -17.46
N ASN A 94 1.28 -3.61 -17.26
CA ASN A 94 1.64 -2.52 -18.16
C ASN A 94 3.11 -2.10 -17.96
N LYS A 95 3.52 -0.96 -18.51
CA LYS A 95 4.89 -0.45 -18.39
C LYS A 95 5.38 -0.51 -16.93
N ALA A 96 6.48 -1.23 -16.71
CA ALA A 96 7.06 -1.44 -15.40
C ALA A 96 7.42 -0.11 -14.72
N THR A 97 7.34 -0.10 -13.38
CA THR A 97 7.71 1.06 -12.56
C THR A 97 9.16 1.49 -12.81
N GLY A 98 10.07 0.55 -13.05
CA GLY A 98 11.46 0.84 -13.38
C GLY A 98 11.66 1.64 -14.68
N PHE A 99 10.67 1.66 -15.57
CA PHE A 99 10.65 2.50 -16.77
C PHE A 99 9.78 3.76 -16.61
N GLY A 100 9.28 4.03 -15.40
CA GLY A 100 8.39 5.14 -15.08
C GLY A 100 6.91 4.89 -15.39
N GLY A 101 6.50 3.64 -15.53
CA GLY A 101 5.08 3.31 -15.61
C GLY A 101 4.41 3.19 -14.24
N VAL A 102 3.08 3.22 -14.22
CA VAL A 102 2.25 3.12 -13.01
C VAL A 102 1.12 2.14 -13.27
N GLY A 103 0.87 1.22 -12.34
CA GLY A 103 -0.24 0.27 -12.46
C GLY A 103 -1.57 0.97 -12.24
N ILE A 104 -1.71 1.58 -11.06
CA ILE A 104 -2.91 2.34 -10.67
C ILE A 104 -2.45 3.66 -10.04
N LEU A 105 -2.94 4.78 -10.57
CA LEU A 105 -2.70 6.12 -10.06
C LEU A 105 -4.00 6.72 -9.52
N VAL A 106 -4.02 7.04 -8.23
CA VAL A 106 -5.12 7.75 -7.59
C VAL A 106 -4.70 9.17 -7.30
N LYS A 107 -5.39 10.13 -7.91
CA LYS A 107 -5.23 11.56 -7.62
C LYS A 107 -5.95 11.95 -6.32
N PRO A 108 -5.67 13.12 -5.73
CA PRO A 108 -6.32 13.56 -4.48
C PRO A 108 -7.86 13.54 -4.54
N GLU A 109 -8.44 13.82 -5.71
CA GLU A 109 -9.88 13.76 -5.95
C GLU A 109 -10.45 12.33 -6.01
N GLY A 110 -9.57 11.33 -6.06
CA GLY A 110 -9.85 9.90 -6.13
C GLY A 110 -10.15 9.22 -4.78
N PHE A 111 -10.43 10.00 -3.74
CA PHE A 111 -10.74 9.50 -2.39
C PHE A 111 -11.98 8.58 -2.37
N LEU A 112 -12.16 7.80 -1.28
CA LEU A 112 -13.21 6.75 -1.17
C LEU A 112 -13.04 5.58 -2.16
N THR A 113 -11.85 5.39 -2.73
CA THR A 113 -11.57 4.29 -3.65
C THR A 113 -11.32 2.98 -2.90
N ARG A 114 -11.86 1.88 -3.41
CA ARG A 114 -11.61 0.52 -2.92
C ARG A 114 -10.97 -0.32 -4.01
N MET A 115 -9.88 -1.00 -3.69
CA MET A 115 -9.15 -1.89 -4.58
C MET A 115 -9.03 -3.25 -3.91
N ASP A 116 -9.57 -4.29 -4.53
CA ASP A 116 -9.60 -5.63 -3.95
C ASP A 116 -9.13 -6.68 -4.96
N ASN A 117 -8.34 -7.63 -4.48
CA ASN A 117 -7.89 -8.80 -5.24
C ASN A 117 -7.21 -8.44 -6.59
N CYS A 118 -6.47 -7.33 -6.63
CA CYS A 118 -5.74 -6.89 -7.81
C CYS A 118 -4.36 -7.57 -7.90
N TYR A 119 -3.92 -7.86 -9.13
CA TYR A 119 -2.60 -8.38 -9.44
C TYR A 119 -1.76 -7.29 -10.13
N LEU A 120 -0.69 -6.87 -9.48
CA LEU A 120 0.26 -5.88 -9.99
C LEU A 120 1.55 -6.61 -10.35
N ASP A 121 1.94 -6.58 -11.62
CA ASP A 121 3.13 -7.26 -12.13
C ASP A 121 4.16 -6.22 -12.60
N TRP A 122 5.24 -6.05 -11.84
CA TRP A 122 6.29 -5.01 -12.02
C TRP A 122 5.79 -3.56 -12.00
N THR A 123 4.54 -3.32 -11.60
CA THR A 123 3.91 -2.00 -11.59
C THR A 123 3.42 -1.62 -10.20
N THR A 124 3.36 -0.33 -9.93
CA THR A 124 3.09 0.22 -8.59
C THR A 124 1.69 0.84 -8.52
N ILE A 125 1.07 0.78 -7.33
CA ILE A 125 -0.04 1.66 -6.99
C ILE A 125 0.53 2.96 -6.42
N VAL A 126 0.16 4.10 -6.99
CA VAL A 126 0.55 5.42 -6.50
C VAL A 126 -0.71 6.15 -6.03
N MET A 127 -0.69 6.66 -4.81
CA MET A 127 -1.81 7.43 -4.25
C MET A 127 -1.30 8.78 -3.77
N GLU A 128 -1.84 9.86 -4.34
CA GLU A 128 -1.54 11.24 -3.97
C GLU A 128 -2.57 11.73 -2.94
N ASP A 129 -2.11 12.19 -1.77
CA ASP A 129 -2.95 12.62 -0.64
C ASP A 129 -4.15 11.70 -0.34
N PRO A 130 -3.88 10.41 -0.05
CA PRO A 130 -4.94 9.43 0.04
C PRO A 130 -5.86 9.69 1.24
N VAL A 131 -7.16 9.80 0.93
CA VAL A 131 -8.24 9.91 1.91
C VAL A 131 -9.26 8.78 1.72
N GLN A 132 -9.53 8.02 2.77
CA GLN A 132 -10.48 6.90 2.78
C GLN A 132 -10.26 5.90 1.63
N ILE A 133 -9.03 5.39 1.48
CA ILE A 133 -8.69 4.42 0.43
C ILE A 133 -8.40 3.05 1.04
N HIS A 134 -8.90 2.00 0.40
CA HIS A 134 -8.68 0.62 0.82
C HIS A 134 -8.01 -0.19 -0.29
N VAL A 135 -6.93 -0.90 0.03
CA VAL A 135 -6.23 -1.85 -0.86
C VAL A 135 -6.12 -3.20 -0.15
N THR A 136 -6.73 -4.24 -0.71
CA THR A 136 -6.87 -5.56 -0.04
C THR A 136 -6.61 -6.74 -0.95
N ASN A 137 -6.18 -7.86 -0.35
CA ASN A 137 -6.16 -9.20 -0.95
C ASN A 137 -5.35 -9.32 -2.25
N GLY A 138 -4.40 -8.42 -2.48
CA GLY A 138 -3.67 -8.34 -3.75
C GLY A 138 -2.51 -9.33 -3.87
N PHE A 139 -2.03 -9.50 -5.10
CA PHE A 139 -0.75 -10.16 -5.39
C PHE A 139 0.16 -9.21 -6.18
N PHE A 140 1.34 -8.91 -5.65
CA PHE A 140 2.24 -7.88 -6.16
C PHE A 140 3.59 -8.54 -6.47
N LEU A 141 3.92 -8.64 -7.76
CA LEU A 141 5.09 -9.33 -8.28
C LEU A 141 6.11 -8.35 -8.85
N GLY A 142 7.39 -8.72 -8.86
CA GLY A 142 8.42 -7.99 -9.61
C GLY A 142 8.77 -6.64 -9.01
N ASP A 143 8.85 -6.56 -7.67
CA ASP A 143 9.02 -5.30 -6.93
C ASP A 143 7.84 -4.32 -7.01
N ALA A 144 6.68 -4.77 -7.50
CA ALA A 144 5.42 -4.04 -7.36
C ALA A 144 5.17 -3.68 -5.88
N ASN A 145 4.78 -2.44 -5.63
CA ASN A 145 4.59 -1.90 -4.29
C ASN A 145 3.45 -0.85 -4.26
N VAL A 146 3.26 -0.25 -3.08
CA VAL A 146 2.38 0.92 -2.91
C VAL A 146 3.23 2.14 -2.56
N VAL A 147 3.01 3.26 -3.25
CA VAL A 147 3.65 4.54 -2.98
C VAL A 147 2.59 5.53 -2.49
N LEU A 148 2.81 6.05 -1.30
CA LEU A 148 2.01 7.10 -0.68
C LEU A 148 2.72 8.43 -0.91
N LYS A 149 2.19 9.24 -1.81
CA LYS A 149 2.83 10.47 -2.28
C LYS A 149 2.18 11.69 -1.62
N VAL A 150 3.01 12.54 -1.03
CA VAL A 150 2.59 13.75 -0.34
C VAL A 150 2.36 14.90 -1.30
N GLN A 151 1.18 15.51 -1.19
CA GLN A 151 0.89 16.91 -1.54
C GLN A 151 0.12 17.66 -0.42
N GLY A 152 -0.21 16.99 0.70
CA GLY A 152 -1.16 17.42 1.72
C GLY A 152 -1.35 16.41 2.86
N LYS A 153 -2.56 15.83 2.98
CA LYS A 153 -3.02 14.99 4.12
C LYS A 153 -3.14 13.51 3.73
N MET A 154 -2.89 12.61 4.70
CA MET A 154 -3.28 11.20 4.62
C MET A 154 -4.30 10.86 5.71
N SER A 155 -5.44 10.26 5.33
CA SER A 155 -6.47 9.90 6.32
C SER A 155 -7.30 8.68 5.94
N GLY A 156 -7.51 7.72 6.84
CA GLY A 156 -8.41 6.59 6.57
C GLY A 156 -7.87 5.63 5.50
N VAL A 157 -6.56 5.39 5.46
CA VAL A 157 -5.92 4.54 4.45
C VAL A 157 -5.68 3.15 5.01
N THR A 158 -6.16 2.12 4.32
CA THR A 158 -5.96 0.73 4.72
C THR A 158 -5.28 -0.07 3.60
N ILE A 159 -4.17 -0.73 3.91
CA ILE A 159 -3.40 -1.58 2.99
C ILE A 159 -3.12 -2.91 3.70
N VAL A 160 -3.90 -3.94 3.41
CA VAL A 160 -3.86 -5.20 4.16
C VAL A 160 -4.00 -6.44 3.28
N ASP A 161 -3.51 -7.57 3.79
CA ASP A 161 -3.69 -8.89 3.18
C ASP A 161 -3.07 -9.03 1.78
N ILE A 162 -2.00 -8.28 1.47
CA ILE A 162 -1.31 -8.34 0.18
C ILE A 162 -0.09 -9.26 0.26
N MET A 163 0.08 -10.08 -0.77
CA MET A 163 1.28 -10.88 -1.01
C MET A 163 2.24 -10.14 -1.93
N PHE A 164 3.45 -9.85 -1.46
CA PHE A 164 4.51 -9.18 -2.22
C PHE A 164 5.65 -10.15 -2.57
N LYS A 165 6.18 -10.07 -3.79
CA LYS A 165 7.31 -10.87 -4.24
C LYS A 165 8.25 -10.05 -5.13
N SER A 166 9.51 -9.98 -4.74
CA SER A 166 10.61 -9.56 -5.60
C SER A 166 11.23 -10.75 -6.33
N ASP A 167 11.57 -10.56 -7.61
CA ASP A 167 12.40 -11.52 -8.35
C ASP A 167 13.90 -11.27 -8.16
N ALA A 168 14.27 -10.03 -7.79
CA ALA A 168 15.66 -9.59 -7.66
C ALA A 168 16.18 -9.62 -6.21
N ASN A 169 15.32 -9.93 -5.22
CA ASN A 169 15.60 -9.68 -3.80
C ASN A 169 16.04 -8.23 -3.55
N SER A 170 15.32 -7.26 -4.15
CA SER A 170 15.67 -5.84 -4.12
C SER A 170 15.69 -5.24 -2.72
N MET A 171 15.00 -5.87 -1.76
CA MET A 171 14.72 -5.34 -0.42
C MET A 171 13.95 -4.01 -0.44
N ASN A 172 13.33 -3.66 -1.58
CA ASN A 172 12.46 -2.49 -1.67
C ASN A 172 11.30 -2.61 -0.67
N PRO A 173 10.90 -1.50 -0.01
CA PRO A 173 9.74 -1.52 0.87
C PRO A 173 8.45 -1.82 0.10
N ILE A 174 7.58 -2.64 0.70
CA ILE A 174 6.24 -2.95 0.16
C ILE A 174 5.31 -1.73 0.15
N VAL A 175 5.53 -0.80 1.09
CA VAL A 175 4.91 0.52 1.14
C VAL A 175 6.01 1.56 1.28
N GLN A 176 5.98 2.58 0.42
CA GLN A 176 6.94 3.68 0.40
C GLN A 176 6.23 5.01 0.61
N LEU A 177 6.92 5.92 1.28
CA LEU A 177 6.52 7.32 1.39
C LEU A 177 7.31 8.12 0.34
N ASP A 178 6.62 8.92 -0.45
CA ASP A 178 7.22 9.93 -1.33
C ASP A 178 6.84 11.32 -0.80
N GLY A 179 7.66 11.80 0.16
CA GLY A 179 7.47 13.05 0.89
C GLY A 179 7.08 12.87 2.37
N ASP A 180 7.01 13.98 3.09
CA ASP A 180 6.67 14.03 4.52
C ASP A 180 5.23 14.49 4.77
N PHE A 181 4.38 13.61 5.30
CA PHE A 181 3.00 13.95 5.66
C PHE A 181 2.95 14.74 6.98
N ALA A 182 2.35 15.93 6.93
CA ALA A 182 2.14 16.76 8.13
C ALA A 182 0.99 16.23 8.99
N ASP A 183 -0.10 15.80 8.35
CA ASP A 183 -1.31 15.27 8.97
C ASP A 183 -1.55 13.83 8.49
N ILE A 184 -1.55 12.90 9.44
CA ILE A 184 -1.74 11.46 9.24
C ILE A 184 -2.80 11.04 10.24
N ASP A 185 -3.87 10.40 9.79
CA ASP A 185 -4.95 9.90 10.65
C ASP A 185 -5.54 8.59 10.10
N GLN A 186 -5.96 7.68 10.97
CA GLN A 186 -6.67 6.44 10.61
C GLN A 186 -5.95 5.59 9.54
N VAL A 187 -4.63 5.43 9.64
CA VAL A 187 -3.84 4.64 8.68
C VAL A 187 -3.52 3.26 9.23
N VAL A 188 -3.91 2.22 8.49
CA VAL A 188 -3.70 0.81 8.80
C VAL A 188 -2.93 0.14 7.66
N ILE A 189 -1.70 -0.27 7.94
CA ILE A 189 -0.90 -1.10 7.04
C ILE A 189 -0.53 -2.32 7.86
N ASP A 190 -1.08 -3.48 7.55
CA ASP A 190 -0.93 -4.68 8.39
C ASP A 190 -1.19 -5.97 7.59
N ASN A 191 -0.82 -7.11 8.17
CA ASN A 191 -1.04 -8.47 7.63
C ASN A 191 -0.58 -8.69 6.18
N ASN A 192 0.40 -7.91 5.74
CA ASN A 192 1.06 -8.08 4.45
C ASN A 192 2.25 -9.02 4.60
N ASN A 193 2.52 -9.84 3.57
CA ASN A 193 3.68 -10.73 3.54
C ASN A 193 4.56 -10.43 2.32
N ALA A 194 5.86 -10.67 2.47
CA ALA A 194 6.84 -10.32 1.45
C ALA A 194 7.92 -11.38 1.29
N ILE A 195 8.27 -11.68 0.04
CA ILE A 195 9.45 -12.48 -0.33
C ILE A 195 10.40 -11.58 -1.12
N GLY A 196 11.63 -11.39 -0.63
CA GLY A 196 12.65 -10.57 -1.30
C GLY A 196 12.41 -9.05 -1.24
N MET A 197 11.42 -8.60 -0.46
CA MET A 197 11.08 -7.19 -0.22
C MET A 197 11.04 -6.90 1.29
N THR A 198 11.08 -5.62 1.68
CA THR A 198 11.02 -5.21 3.09
C THR A 198 9.57 -4.96 3.51
N VAL A 199 9.09 -5.71 4.49
CA VAL A 199 7.77 -5.47 5.11
C VAL A 199 7.78 -4.14 5.85
N LYS A 200 6.79 -3.30 5.55
CA LYS A 200 6.49 -2.06 6.25
C LYS A 200 5.06 -2.11 6.77
N SER A 201 4.86 -1.65 7.99
CA SER A 201 3.60 -1.79 8.71
C SER A 201 3.36 -0.59 9.65
N THR A 202 2.09 -0.31 9.97
CA THR A 202 1.70 0.55 11.10
C THR A 202 1.46 -0.25 12.37
N VAL A 203 1.41 -1.58 12.26
CA VAL A 203 1.27 -2.53 13.38
C VAL A 203 2.55 -3.36 13.50
N GLY A 204 3.02 -3.59 14.72
CA GLY A 204 4.27 -4.32 14.94
C GLY A 204 4.19 -5.22 16.16
N LYS A 205 5.01 -6.27 16.20
CA LYS A 205 5.17 -7.10 17.39
C LYS A 205 6.63 -7.43 17.60
N LEU A 206 7.15 -7.09 18.78
CA LEU A 206 8.51 -7.44 19.17
C LEU A 206 8.52 -8.18 20.50
N THR A 207 9.40 -9.19 20.58
CA THR A 207 9.72 -9.91 21.80
C THR A 207 11.18 -9.62 22.13
N VAL A 208 11.43 -8.96 23.26
CA VAL A 208 12.76 -8.54 23.68
C VAL A 208 13.14 -9.30 24.95
N PRO A 209 13.92 -10.40 24.86
CA PRO A 209 14.51 -11.04 26.02
C PRO A 209 15.70 -10.22 26.56
N GLY A 210 15.96 -10.30 27.85
CA GLY A 210 17.10 -9.62 28.46
C GLY A 210 17.28 -9.97 29.93
N ASN A 211 18.52 -9.88 30.41
CA ASN A 211 18.87 -10.01 31.82
C ASN A 211 19.46 -8.70 32.31
N GLY A 212 18.70 -7.95 33.09
CA GLY A 212 19.07 -6.61 33.48
C GLY A 212 17.88 -5.81 33.99
N THR A 213 17.96 -4.50 33.82
CA THR A 213 16.94 -3.53 34.22
C THR A 213 16.33 -2.80 33.02
N LYS A 214 16.66 -3.21 31.78
CA LYS A 214 16.33 -2.45 30.56
C LYS A 214 16.10 -3.38 29.37
N TRP A 215 15.02 -3.14 28.65
CA TRP A 215 14.65 -3.81 27.39
C TRP A 215 14.33 -2.74 26.34
N VAL A 216 14.97 -2.84 25.18
CA VAL A 216 14.86 -1.87 24.09
C VAL A 216 14.21 -2.54 22.88
N ALA A 217 13.00 -2.14 22.55
CA ALA A 217 12.28 -2.61 21.37
C ALA A 217 12.35 -1.56 20.27
N ASN A 218 13.06 -1.86 19.18
CA ASN A 218 13.22 -0.93 18.06
C ASN A 218 12.36 -1.37 16.87
N PHE A 219 11.34 -0.56 16.55
CA PHE A 219 10.40 -0.80 15.46
C PHE A 219 10.82 -0.14 14.14
N SER A 220 11.97 0.54 14.08
CA SER A 220 12.42 1.31 12.90
C SER A 220 12.45 0.51 11.59
N SER A 221 12.76 -0.78 11.65
CA SER A 221 12.78 -1.65 10.46
C SER A 221 11.37 -1.90 9.91
N ILE A 222 10.36 -1.96 10.79
CA ILE A 222 8.97 -2.31 10.45
C ILE A 222 8.13 -1.05 10.20
N SER A 223 8.36 0.02 10.94
CA SER A 223 7.51 1.22 10.87
C SER A 223 7.56 1.86 9.48
N VAL A 224 6.38 2.23 8.98
CA VAL A 224 6.21 3.07 7.78
C VAL A 224 6.57 4.52 8.10
N PHE A 225 6.12 5.02 9.26
CA PHE A 225 6.28 6.41 9.65
C PHE A 225 7.42 6.59 10.68
N PRO A 226 8.23 7.65 10.54
CA PRO A 226 9.23 7.99 11.54
C PRO A 226 8.56 8.57 12.78
N ASP A 227 8.90 8.03 13.96
CA ASP A 227 8.55 8.59 15.28
C ASP A 227 7.06 8.88 15.49
N ARG A 228 6.19 7.92 15.14
CA ARG A 228 4.72 8.07 15.28
C ARG A 228 4.09 7.02 16.19
N ILE A 229 4.81 6.52 17.20
CA ILE A 229 4.24 5.58 18.19
C ILE A 229 3.30 6.31 19.14
N ASN A 230 1.99 6.20 18.91
CA ASN A 230 0.94 6.85 19.70
C ASN A 230 0.30 5.90 20.72
N HIS A 231 0.14 4.63 20.36
CA HIS A 231 -0.50 3.62 21.22
C HIS A 231 0.32 2.33 21.22
N PHE A 232 0.48 1.74 22.40
CA PHE A 232 1.11 0.43 22.57
C PHE A 232 0.58 -0.26 23.82
N GLN A 233 0.71 -1.59 23.84
CA GLN A 233 0.55 -2.40 25.03
C GLN A 233 1.82 -3.21 25.22
N TYR A 234 2.14 -3.59 26.45
CA TYR A 234 3.23 -4.52 26.71
C TYR A 234 2.86 -5.50 27.81
N SER A 235 3.43 -6.69 27.72
CA SER A 235 3.47 -7.65 28.83
C SER A 235 4.91 -7.88 29.24
N PHE A 236 5.14 -7.95 30.55
CA PHE A 236 6.43 -8.25 31.12
C PHE A 236 6.37 -9.60 31.83
N ASN A 237 7.21 -10.53 31.40
CA ASN A 237 7.37 -11.84 32.02
C ASN A 237 8.81 -11.95 32.53
N PHE A 238 9.02 -12.42 33.76
CA PHE A 238 10.35 -12.65 34.30
C PHE A 238 10.44 -14.01 34.98
N GLN A 239 11.66 -14.55 35.01
CA GLN A 239 11.95 -15.81 35.65
C GLN A 239 12.30 -15.64 37.13
N GLY A 240 11.88 -16.61 37.94
CA GLY A 240 12.15 -16.69 39.37
C GLY A 240 10.97 -16.27 40.24
N PHE A 241 11.10 -16.52 41.54
CA PHE A 241 10.17 -16.06 42.57
C PHE A 241 10.85 -14.94 43.37
N PRO A 242 10.88 -13.70 42.85
CA PRO A 242 11.31 -12.58 43.68
C PRO A 242 10.32 -12.43 44.84
N ALA A 243 10.81 -12.02 46.00
CA ALA A 243 9.97 -11.78 47.18
C ALA A 243 8.86 -10.73 46.93
N ALA A 244 9.00 -9.92 45.87
CA ALA A 244 8.00 -9.01 45.35
C ALA A 244 8.20 -8.81 43.84
N PHE A 245 7.12 -8.57 43.12
CA PHE A 245 7.14 -8.22 41.69
C PHE A 245 8.01 -6.96 41.47
N PRO A 246 8.92 -6.93 40.47
CA PRO A 246 9.71 -5.75 40.15
C PRO A 246 8.79 -4.63 39.65
N ALA A 247 9.00 -3.41 40.14
CA ALA A 247 8.34 -2.24 39.58
C ALA A 247 8.92 -2.00 38.18
N HIS A 248 8.06 -1.85 37.17
CA HIS A 248 8.48 -1.65 35.79
C HIS A 248 7.59 -0.65 35.07
N GLY A 249 8.13 -0.03 34.02
CA GLY A 249 7.40 0.94 33.21
C GLY A 249 8.11 1.28 31.93
N VAL A 250 7.37 1.94 31.03
CA VAL A 250 7.98 2.57 29.85
C VAL A 250 8.60 3.88 30.26
N THR A 251 9.86 4.08 29.89
CA THR A 251 10.61 5.31 30.19
C THR A 251 10.94 6.14 28.95
N SER A 252 10.81 5.57 27.75
CA SER A 252 10.92 6.29 26.47
C SER A 252 10.13 5.60 25.36
N SER A 253 9.63 6.40 24.40
CA SER A 253 8.91 5.95 23.20
C SER A 253 9.28 6.76 21.94
N SER A 254 10.49 7.32 21.87
CA SER A 254 10.95 8.15 20.74
C SER A 254 11.66 7.33 19.65
N ASP A 255 11.76 7.90 18.45
CA ASP A 255 12.55 7.37 17.32
C ASP A 255 12.11 5.95 16.90
N ASN A 256 10.82 5.64 17.04
CA ASN A 256 10.27 4.29 16.88
C ASN A 256 10.87 3.24 17.85
N VAL A 257 11.42 3.69 18.98
CA VAL A 257 12.01 2.85 20.01
C VAL A 257 11.21 2.95 21.29
N VAL A 258 10.74 1.81 21.81
CA VAL A 258 10.11 1.72 23.12
C VAL A 258 11.10 1.12 24.12
N VAL A 259 11.31 1.82 25.23
CA VAL A 259 12.21 1.40 26.31
C VAL A 259 11.38 1.05 27.54
N VAL A 260 11.48 -0.21 27.97
CA VAL A 260 10.92 -0.68 29.24
C VAL A 260 12.06 -0.85 30.23
N GLU A 261 11.90 -0.33 31.44
CA GLU A 261 12.88 -0.45 32.52
C GLU A 261 12.23 -1.01 33.78
N SER A 262 13.05 -1.66 34.63
CA SER A 262 12.65 -2.18 35.94
C SER A 262 13.56 -1.67 37.06
N ASP A 263 13.00 -1.58 38.26
CA ASP A 263 13.73 -1.17 39.48
C ASP A 263 14.76 -2.22 39.95
N LYS A 264 14.59 -3.47 39.52
CA LYS A 264 15.42 -4.61 39.91
C LYS A 264 15.97 -5.32 38.69
N LEU A 265 17.18 -5.88 38.86
CA LEU A 265 17.77 -6.79 37.88
C LEU A 265 16.96 -8.09 37.85
N VAL A 266 16.41 -8.41 36.68
CA VAL A 266 15.67 -9.65 36.46
C VAL A 266 16.00 -10.22 35.09
N ASN A 267 15.92 -11.55 34.97
CA ASN A 267 15.91 -12.23 33.69
C ASN A 267 14.48 -12.21 33.14
N GLY A 268 14.20 -11.31 32.20
CA GLY A 268 12.86 -10.99 31.73
C GLY A 268 12.72 -10.94 30.21
N VAL A 269 11.47 -11.02 29.78
CA VAL A 269 11.03 -10.90 28.39
C VAL A 269 9.93 -9.86 28.36
N VAL A 270 10.14 -8.81 27.56
CA VAL A 270 9.12 -7.83 27.20
C VAL A 270 8.50 -8.26 25.87
N LEU A 271 7.19 -8.44 25.85
CA LEU A 271 6.44 -8.57 24.60
C LEU A 271 5.66 -7.27 24.37
N LEU A 272 5.89 -6.65 23.23
CA LEU A 272 5.26 -5.40 22.80
C LEU A 272 4.45 -5.64 21.51
N PRO A 273 3.14 -5.93 21.62
CA PRO A 273 2.23 -5.67 20.52
C PRO A 273 2.08 -4.14 20.37
N LEU A 274 2.71 -3.61 19.33
CA LEU A 274 2.50 -2.25 18.86
C LEU A 274 1.23 -2.22 18.03
N ILE A 275 0.20 -1.59 18.58
CA ILE A 275 -1.04 -1.27 17.87
C ILE A 275 -1.02 0.24 17.67
N ASN A 276 -0.46 0.68 16.56
CA ASN A 276 -0.53 2.08 16.20
C ASN A 276 -1.74 2.28 15.30
N ILE A 277 -2.79 2.86 15.87
CA ILE A 277 -3.77 3.57 15.07
C ILE A 277 -3.66 5.01 15.50
N ILE A 278 -3.22 5.83 14.56
CA ILE A 278 -3.25 7.27 14.66
C ILE A 278 -4.74 7.62 14.61
N TYR A 279 -5.41 7.67 15.77
CA TYR A 279 -6.67 8.38 15.91
C TYR A 279 -6.30 9.65 16.70
N GLN A 280 -6.39 10.82 16.07
CA GLN A 280 -6.47 12.08 16.81
C GLN A 280 -7.92 12.55 16.88
#